data_AF-A0A6F8VFM7-F1
#
_entry.id   AF-A0A6F8VFM7-F1
#
_cell.length_a   1.000
_cell.length_b   1.000
_cell.length_c   1.000
_cell.angle_alpha   90.00
_cell.angle_beta   90.00
_cell.angle_gamma   90.00
#
_symmetry.space_group_name_H-M   'P 1'
#
loop_
_entity.id
_entity.type
_entity.pdbx_description
1 polymer ?
#
loop_
_entity_poly.entity_id
_entity_poly.type
_entity_poly.pdbx_seq_one_letter_code
_entity_poly.pdbx_strand_id
1 'polypeptide(L)'
;MVSVAAEDEVVLDSPGHVGRIPVRNLWLLMLYASDLFRQIGRKKVSVEDNPDDIPDLVAEILAHAVEERLYRNLSSGFRQREDVLSRVRGRIDLLTTERHQLLARGKVACRFEELTIDTPRNRYVLAALEVIAGVVRQPAISHRCRKLASALKRLGVSGIRPTRAEVSTDRFGRHDANDRFMVAAAKLALDIALPTEDDGSEFLASPDRDEMWARRLYEKAVAGFYDVVLSPGGWKIYAGKPLSWQIAQKTVGIDAILPSMRTDVVLDHVGDGRRIVIDTKFTSIVTKGWFREASLRSGYVYQIYAYLMSQTGGADPMNQEAAGLLLHPSIGELVDETVVIQGHPIRFATVDLSAPASAIRQRLLEMVAFPLH
;
A
#
# COMPACT_ATOMS: atom_id res chain seq x y z
N MET A 1 -46.87 24.94 -10.10
CA MET A 1 -46.56 23.50 -9.92
C MET A 1 -45.05 23.37 -9.90
N VAL A 2 -44.50 23.41 -8.69
CA VAL A 2 -43.09 23.14 -8.41
C VAL A 2 -43.04 21.68 -7.98
N SER A 3 -42.19 20.86 -8.58
CA SER A 3 -41.82 19.54 -8.03
C SER A 3 -40.40 19.23 -8.47
N VAL A 4 -39.44 19.70 -7.67
CA VAL A 4 -38.58 18.92 -6.75
C VAL A 4 -37.42 18.27 -7.50
N ALA A 5 -36.31 19.01 -7.54
CA ALA A 5 -34.99 18.48 -7.78
C ALA A 5 -34.62 17.59 -6.58
N ALA A 6 -34.17 16.36 -6.86
CA ALA A 6 -33.60 15.50 -5.84
C ALA A 6 -32.25 16.09 -5.40
N GLU A 7 -32.19 16.55 -4.15
CA GLU A 7 -30.98 17.01 -3.49
C GLU A 7 -30.05 15.81 -3.26
N ASP A 8 -28.79 15.94 -3.68
CA ASP A 8 -27.70 15.06 -3.26
C ASP A 8 -27.50 15.24 -1.75
N GLU A 9 -27.92 14.25 -0.96
CA GLU A 9 -27.65 14.18 0.48
C GLU A 9 -26.14 14.14 0.72
N VAL A 10 -25.59 15.26 1.20
CA VAL A 10 -24.26 15.32 1.82
C VAL A 10 -24.36 14.60 3.16
N VAL A 11 -24.05 13.30 3.16
CA VAL A 11 -24.02 12.48 4.37
C VAL A 11 -22.77 12.85 5.18
N LEU A 12 -22.99 13.39 6.38
CA LEU A 12 -21.97 13.69 7.38
C LEU A 12 -21.24 12.41 7.81
N ASP A 13 -19.91 12.47 7.88
CA ASP A 13 -19.07 11.39 8.44
C ASP A 13 -19.61 10.99 9.83
N SER A 14 -20.05 9.74 9.95
CA SER A 14 -20.43 9.16 11.24
C SER A 14 -19.16 8.65 11.94
N PRO A 15 -19.00 8.82 13.26
CA PRO A 15 -17.80 8.38 13.98
C PRO A 15 -17.50 6.91 13.68
N GLY A 16 -16.28 6.64 13.20
CA GLY A 16 -15.84 5.30 12.78
C GLY A 16 -16.11 4.92 11.32
N HIS A 17 -16.51 5.87 10.47
CA HIS A 17 -16.60 5.71 9.01
C HIS A 17 -15.77 6.78 8.30
N VAL A 18 -15.24 6.43 7.12
CA VAL A 18 -14.70 7.41 6.16
C VAL A 18 -15.63 7.36 4.95
N GLY A 19 -16.40 8.43 4.75
CA GLY A 19 -17.56 8.41 3.86
C GLY A 19 -18.56 7.34 4.31
N ARG A 20 -18.78 6.32 3.49
CA ARG A 20 -19.71 5.22 3.77
C ARG A 20 -19.02 3.89 4.14
N ILE A 21 -17.69 3.86 4.21
CA ILE A 21 -16.91 2.66 4.50
C ILE A 21 -16.50 2.67 5.99
N PRO A 22 -16.75 1.59 6.76
CA PRO A 22 -16.26 1.47 8.13
C PRO A 22 -14.73 1.57 8.20
N VAL A 23 -14.20 2.36 9.14
CA VAL A 23 -12.75 2.54 9.35
C VAL A 23 -12.03 1.20 9.54
N ARG A 24 -12.66 0.26 10.26
CA ARG A 24 -12.13 -1.10 10.48
C ARG A 24 -11.88 -1.87 9.18
N ASN A 25 -12.72 -1.65 8.16
CA ASN A 25 -12.58 -2.29 6.85
C ASN A 25 -11.53 -1.58 6.00
N LEU A 26 -11.29 -0.28 6.21
CA LEU A 26 -10.11 0.38 5.66
C LEU A 26 -8.82 -0.16 6.28
N TRP A 27 -8.78 -0.39 7.59
CA TRP A 27 -7.63 -1.05 8.23
C TRP A 27 -7.38 -2.45 7.67
N LEU A 28 -8.43 -3.22 7.37
CA LEU A 28 -8.31 -4.51 6.69
C LEU A 28 -7.66 -4.36 5.30
N LEU A 29 -8.13 -3.41 4.49
CA LEU A 29 -7.53 -3.15 3.17
C LEU A 29 -6.08 -2.68 3.29
N MET A 30 -5.74 -1.84 4.27
CA MET A 30 -4.37 -1.40 4.55
C MET A 30 -3.48 -2.57 4.94
N LEU A 31 -3.98 -3.48 5.78
CA LEU A 31 -3.29 -4.71 6.14
C LEU A 31 -3.02 -5.52 4.88
N TYR A 32 -4.03 -5.82 4.05
CA TYR A 32 -3.87 -6.57 2.81
C TYR A 32 -2.91 -5.91 1.81
N ALA A 33 -2.91 -4.58 1.72
CA ALA A 33 -2.00 -3.82 0.86
C ALA A 33 -0.56 -3.74 1.42
N SER A 34 -0.33 -4.15 2.67
CA SER A 34 0.96 -4.01 3.34
C SER A 34 1.93 -5.17 3.04
N ASP A 35 3.22 -4.84 2.98
CA ASP A 35 4.28 -5.85 2.96
C ASP A 35 4.33 -6.69 4.25
N LEU A 36 3.74 -6.17 5.34
CA LEU A 36 3.69 -6.82 6.64
C LEU A 36 2.77 -8.04 6.62
N PHE A 37 1.64 -7.96 5.91
CA PHE A 37 0.67 -9.06 5.84
C PHE A 37 1.28 -10.35 5.28
N ARG A 38 2.25 -10.24 4.38
CA ARG A 38 3.02 -11.39 3.87
C ARG A 38 3.82 -12.08 4.99
N GLN A 39 4.38 -11.29 5.89
CA GLN A 39 5.32 -11.71 6.93
C GLN A 39 4.65 -12.20 8.23
N ILE A 40 3.41 -11.80 8.51
CA ILE A 40 2.69 -12.10 9.78
C ILE A 40 2.34 -13.60 9.99
N GLY A 41 2.48 -14.45 8.97
CA GLY A 41 2.33 -15.91 9.12
C GLY A 41 1.02 -16.37 9.78
N ARG A 42 1.09 -17.20 10.84
CA ARG A 42 -0.08 -17.82 11.52
C ARG A 42 -0.95 -16.84 12.32
N LYS A 43 -0.50 -15.62 12.61
CA LYS A 43 -1.33 -14.59 13.27
C LYS A 43 -2.37 -13.95 12.34
N LYS A 44 -2.42 -14.34 11.06
CA LYS A 44 -3.35 -13.79 10.05
C LYS A 44 -4.82 -14.06 10.35
N VAL A 45 -5.15 -15.27 10.81
CA VAL A 45 -6.56 -15.73 10.90
C VAL A 45 -7.36 -14.94 11.95
N SER A 46 -6.79 -14.74 13.14
CA SER A 46 -7.48 -14.07 14.26
C SER A 46 -7.81 -12.59 13.99
N VAL A 47 -7.13 -11.96 13.02
CA VAL A 47 -7.20 -10.53 12.75
C VAL A 47 -8.24 -10.24 11.67
N GLU A 48 -8.45 -11.20 10.77
CA GLU A 48 -9.51 -11.15 9.76
C GLU A 48 -10.90 -11.30 10.41
N ASP A 49 -10.99 -11.98 11.55
CA ASP A 49 -12.25 -12.15 12.30
C ASP A 49 -12.64 -10.88 13.08
N ASN A 50 -11.66 -10.08 13.51
CA ASN A 50 -11.88 -8.84 14.26
C ASN A 50 -10.95 -7.71 13.79
N PRO A 51 -11.32 -6.98 12.72
CA PRO A 51 -10.49 -5.92 12.16
C PRO A 51 -10.24 -4.74 13.11
N ASP A 52 -11.08 -4.57 14.13
CA ASP A 52 -10.88 -3.51 15.12
C ASP A 52 -9.57 -3.74 15.92
N ASP A 53 -9.09 -4.99 16.00
CA ASP A 53 -7.84 -5.37 16.67
C ASP A 53 -6.58 -5.11 15.82
N ILE A 54 -6.73 -4.69 14.55
CA ILE A 54 -5.62 -4.44 13.63
C ILE A 54 -4.63 -3.39 14.19
N PRO A 55 -5.06 -2.22 14.71
CA PRO A 55 -4.14 -1.24 15.27
C PRO A 55 -3.35 -1.80 16.46
N ASP A 56 -4.02 -2.54 17.35
CA ASP A 56 -3.39 -3.18 18.52
C ASP A 56 -2.34 -4.21 18.06
N LEU A 57 -2.67 -5.07 17.10
CA LEU A 57 -1.74 -6.05 16.53
C LEU A 57 -0.52 -5.38 15.89
N VAL A 58 -0.73 -4.37 15.05
CA VAL A 58 0.37 -3.70 14.34
C VAL A 58 1.28 -3.00 15.35
N ALA A 59 0.72 -2.41 16.41
CA ALA A 59 1.49 -1.84 17.50
C ALA A 59 2.30 -2.90 18.27
N GLU A 60 1.75 -4.09 18.54
CA GLU A 60 2.50 -5.18 19.16
C GLU A 60 3.67 -5.64 18.29
N ILE A 61 3.43 -5.82 16.99
CA ILE A 61 4.45 -6.24 16.02
C ILE A 61 5.56 -5.20 15.95
N LEU A 62 5.20 -3.92 15.83
CA LEU A 62 6.16 -2.82 15.80
C LEU A 62 6.96 -2.75 17.12
N ALA A 63 6.29 -2.80 18.27
CA ALA A 63 6.94 -2.76 19.57
C ALA A 63 7.94 -3.92 19.73
N HIS A 64 7.54 -5.14 19.35
CA HIS A 64 8.42 -6.30 19.39
C HIS A 64 9.62 -6.16 18.46
N ALA A 65 9.40 -5.72 17.21
CA ALA A 65 10.49 -5.49 16.26
C ALA A 65 11.50 -4.45 16.78
N VAL A 66 11.01 -3.37 17.38
CA VAL A 66 11.87 -2.32 17.97
C VAL A 66 12.66 -2.85 19.16
N GLU A 67 12.03 -3.62 20.05
CA GLU A 67 12.73 -4.25 21.18
C GLU A 67 13.86 -5.16 20.70
N GLU A 68 13.61 -6.03 19.73
CA GLU A 68 14.65 -6.88 19.17
C GLU A 68 15.82 -6.07 18.60
N ARG A 69 15.53 -4.94 17.93
CA ARG A 69 16.56 -4.04 17.41
C ARG A 69 17.30 -3.30 18.51
N LEU A 70 16.65 -2.93 19.61
CA LEU A 70 17.31 -2.36 20.78
C LEU A 70 18.27 -3.36 21.43
N TYR A 71 17.90 -4.65 21.48
CA TYR A 71 18.78 -5.72 22.00
C TYR A 71 19.95 -6.05 21.06
N ARG A 72 19.75 -6.01 19.74
CA ARG A 72 20.75 -6.41 18.72
C ARG A 72 21.50 -5.25 18.06
N ASN A 73 21.39 -4.06 18.64
CA ASN A 73 21.81 -2.75 18.11
C ASN A 73 20.93 -2.22 16.95
N LEU A 74 20.59 -0.94 17.07
CA LEU A 74 19.91 -0.18 16.01
C LEU A 74 20.85 -0.01 14.81
N SER A 75 20.25 0.08 13.62
CA SER A 75 21.04 0.38 12.43
C SER A 75 21.57 1.81 12.50
N SER A 76 22.90 1.90 12.44
CA SER A 76 23.64 3.15 12.36
C SER A 76 23.89 3.54 10.90
N GLY A 77 23.86 4.83 10.61
CA GLY A 77 24.25 5.41 9.33
C GLY A 77 25.36 6.43 9.51
N PHE A 78 25.83 6.98 8.40
CA PHE A 78 26.80 8.07 8.40
C PHE A 78 26.09 9.38 8.13
N ARG A 79 26.38 10.39 8.94
CA ARG A 79 25.95 11.77 8.69
C ARG A 79 27.19 12.63 8.42
N GLN A 80 27.14 13.39 7.33
CA GLN A 80 28.14 14.40 7.04
C GLN A 80 28.06 15.50 8.11
N ARG A 81 29.20 15.77 8.75
CA ARG A 81 29.36 16.78 9.78
C ARG A 81 30.50 17.71 9.41
N GLU A 82 30.24 18.99 9.54
CA GLU A 82 31.26 20.04 9.42
C GLU A 82 31.48 20.65 10.81
N ASP A 83 32.72 20.67 11.29
CA ASP A 83 33.04 21.18 12.61
C ASP A 83 34.45 21.78 12.67
N VAL A 84 34.68 22.71 13.60
CA VAL A 84 35.98 23.34 13.83
C VAL A 84 36.65 22.65 15.02
N LEU A 85 37.69 21.87 14.73
CA LEU A 85 38.32 20.97 15.68
C LEU A 85 39.76 21.41 15.98
N SER A 86 40.30 21.01 17.14
CA SER A 86 41.73 21.17 17.45
C SER A 86 42.62 20.07 16.82
N ARG A 87 42.02 19.15 16.08
CA ARG A 87 42.70 18.04 15.40
C ARG A 87 42.03 17.76 14.06
N VAL A 88 42.80 17.28 13.09
CA VAL A 88 42.27 16.91 11.77
C VAL A 88 41.41 15.65 11.89
N ARG A 89 40.17 15.71 11.37
CA ARG A 89 39.26 14.57 11.21
C ARG A 89 38.62 14.64 9.83
N GLY A 90 38.77 13.60 9.02
CA GLY A 90 38.25 13.59 7.64
C GLY A 90 38.97 14.59 6.73
N ARG A 91 38.22 15.34 5.91
CA ARG A 91 38.76 16.30 4.93
C ARG A 91 38.81 17.70 5.53
N ILE A 92 39.91 18.42 5.28
CA ILE A 92 40.05 19.81 5.72
C ILE A 92 39.30 20.73 4.76
N ASP A 93 38.48 21.63 5.30
CA ASP A 93 37.94 22.77 4.56
C ASP A 93 38.95 23.93 4.63
N LEU A 94 39.83 23.98 3.62
CA LEU A 94 40.91 24.97 3.55
C LEU A 94 40.37 26.40 3.48
N LEU A 95 39.28 26.62 2.74
CA LEU A 95 38.70 27.96 2.57
C LEU A 95 38.16 28.50 3.88
N THR A 96 37.38 27.70 4.61
CA THR A 96 36.84 28.09 5.92
C THR A 96 37.96 28.25 6.96
N THR A 97 38.99 27.40 6.89
CA THR A 97 40.14 27.45 7.81
C THR A 97 40.96 28.73 7.65
N GLU A 98 41.30 29.09 6.41
CA GLU A 98 42.10 30.30 6.11
C GLU A 98 41.29 31.57 6.36
N ARG A 99 40.05 31.64 5.88
CA ARG A 99 39.19 32.84 6.03
C ARG A 99 39.01 33.26 7.49
N HIS A 100 38.94 32.29 8.40
CA HIS A 100 38.75 32.53 9.84
C HIS A 100 40.05 32.44 10.65
N GLN A 101 41.21 32.32 9.99
CA GLN A 101 42.53 32.19 10.61
C GLN A 101 42.57 31.11 11.72
N LEU A 102 41.90 29.97 11.48
CA LEU A 102 41.69 28.97 12.53
C LEU A 102 43.00 28.34 13.00
N LEU A 103 43.99 28.20 12.11
CA LEU A 103 45.31 27.64 12.43
C LEU A 103 46.05 28.46 13.49
N ALA A 104 45.94 29.80 13.45
CA ALA A 104 46.53 30.68 14.45
C ALA A 104 45.92 30.48 15.85
N ARG A 105 44.73 29.87 15.93
CA ARG A 105 44.03 29.51 17.17
C ARG A 105 44.16 28.03 17.52
N GLY A 106 45.03 27.29 16.81
CA GLY A 106 45.18 25.83 16.98
C GLY A 106 43.95 25.03 16.58
N LYS A 107 43.15 25.53 15.63
CA LYS A 107 41.92 24.89 15.14
C LYS A 107 41.94 24.71 13.62
N VAL A 108 41.13 23.79 13.11
CA VAL A 108 40.96 23.51 11.68
C VAL A 108 39.50 23.18 11.37
N ALA A 109 38.96 23.71 10.29
CA ALA A 109 37.61 23.35 9.84
C ALA A 109 37.69 22.02 9.09
N CYS A 110 36.87 21.06 9.52
CA CYS A 110 36.89 19.69 9.01
C CYS A 110 35.50 19.26 8.56
N ARG A 111 35.45 18.51 7.46
CA ARG A 111 34.28 17.81 6.95
C ARG A 111 34.52 16.31 7.06
N PHE A 112 33.70 15.62 7.83
CA PHE A 112 33.86 14.20 8.10
C PHE A 112 32.53 13.49 8.26
N GLU A 113 32.56 12.17 8.12
CA GLU A 113 31.42 11.32 8.39
C GLU A 113 31.45 10.86 9.84
N GLU A 114 30.32 11.05 10.52
CA GLU A 114 30.12 10.56 11.88
C GLU A 114 29.07 9.46 11.89
N LEU A 115 29.38 8.36 12.58
CA LEU A 115 28.45 7.28 12.81
C LEU A 115 27.34 7.78 13.74
N THR A 116 26.09 7.66 13.29
CA THR A 116 24.92 8.09 14.04
C THR A 116 23.82 7.05 13.97
N ILE A 117 23.05 6.92 15.04
CA ILE A 117 21.81 6.15 15.02
C ILE A 117 20.61 7.01 14.58
N ASP A 118 20.79 8.32 14.40
CA ASP A 118 19.77 9.26 13.90
C ASP A 118 19.59 9.09 12.39
N THR A 119 19.18 7.89 11.98
CA THR A 119 18.95 7.52 10.58
C THR A 119 17.50 7.79 10.18
N PRO A 120 17.19 7.98 8.89
CA PRO A 120 15.81 8.07 8.41
C PRO A 120 14.92 6.91 8.91
N ARG A 121 15.42 5.66 8.93
CA ARG A 121 14.68 4.49 9.48
C ARG A 121 14.28 4.68 10.92
N ASN A 122 15.23 5.01 11.78
CA ASN A 122 14.99 5.08 13.21
C ASN A 122 14.06 6.26 13.54
N ARG A 123 14.18 7.39 12.82
CA ARG A 123 13.26 8.52 12.93
C ARG A 123 11.85 8.17 12.45
N TYR A 124 11.74 7.41 11.37
CA TYR A 124 10.46 6.92 10.85
C TYR A 124 9.76 6.00 11.85
N VAL A 125 10.50 5.06 12.43
CA VAL A 125 10.01 4.13 13.46
C VAL A 125 9.61 4.86 14.74
N LEU A 126 10.41 5.84 15.18
CA LEU A 126 10.07 6.69 16.31
C LEU A 126 8.73 7.40 16.09
N ALA A 127 8.55 8.02 14.92
CA ALA A 127 7.29 8.66 14.57
C ALA A 127 6.11 7.69 14.57
N ALA A 128 6.29 6.49 14.00
CA ALA A 128 5.25 5.46 13.98
C ALA A 128 4.84 5.00 15.37
N LEU A 129 5.80 4.81 16.30
CA LEU A 129 5.51 4.46 17.70
C LEU A 129 4.70 5.53 18.42
N GLU A 130 5.00 6.80 18.18
CA GLU A 130 4.27 7.92 18.80
C GLU A 130 2.85 8.03 18.27
N VAL A 131 2.68 7.86 16.96
CA VAL A 131 1.38 7.92 16.30
C VAL A 131 0.50 6.75 16.72
N ILE A 132 0.98 5.50 16.58
CA ILE A 132 0.15 4.32 16.86
C ILE A 132 -0.22 4.23 18.34
N ALA A 133 0.59 4.79 19.24
CA ALA A 133 0.26 4.85 20.67
C ALA A 133 -1.01 5.68 20.96
N GLY A 134 -1.41 6.59 20.06
CA GLY A 134 -2.67 7.34 20.14
C GLY A 134 -3.89 6.59 19.59
N VAL A 135 -3.68 5.59 18.73
CA VAL A 135 -4.75 4.88 18.00
C VAL A 135 -5.14 3.56 18.68
N VAL A 136 -4.17 2.91 19.31
CA VAL A 136 -4.32 1.62 20.01
C VAL A 136 -5.35 1.70 21.14
N ARG A 137 -6.21 0.69 21.25
CA ARG A 137 -7.27 0.61 22.27
C ARG A 137 -6.74 0.09 23.59
N GLN A 138 -5.76 -0.80 23.58
CA GLN A 138 -5.20 -1.38 24.80
C GLN A 138 -4.19 -0.43 25.48
N PRO A 139 -4.44 0.03 26.73
CA PRO A 139 -3.54 0.96 27.42
C PRO A 139 -2.13 0.42 27.64
N ALA A 140 -1.99 -0.91 27.83
CA ALA A 140 -0.70 -1.55 28.02
C ALA A 140 0.19 -1.47 26.77
N ILE A 141 -0.37 -1.72 25.58
CA ILE A 141 0.33 -1.61 24.30
C ILE A 141 0.69 -0.14 24.04
N SER A 142 -0.26 0.77 24.24
CA SER A 142 -0.05 2.21 24.11
C SER A 142 1.10 2.71 25.01
N HIS A 143 1.14 2.31 26.28
CA HIS A 143 2.23 2.63 27.19
C HIS A 143 3.57 2.04 26.73
N ARG A 144 3.59 0.80 26.26
CA ARG A 144 4.78 0.13 25.73
C ARG A 144 5.35 0.89 24.53
N CYS A 145 4.52 1.30 23.57
CA CYS A 145 4.94 2.11 22.42
C CYS A 145 5.57 3.44 22.86
N ARG A 146 4.94 4.18 23.79
CA ARG A 146 5.50 5.44 24.32
C ARG A 146 6.84 5.23 25.04
N LYS A 147 6.99 4.12 25.79
CA LYS A 147 8.24 3.76 26.46
C LYS A 147 9.37 3.51 25.45
N LEU A 148 9.07 2.81 24.36
CA LEU A 148 10.04 2.54 23.29
C LEU A 148 10.40 3.82 22.52
N ALA A 149 9.43 4.66 22.18
CA ALA A 149 9.68 5.97 21.59
C ALA A 149 10.62 6.82 22.47
N SER A 150 10.36 6.86 23.77
CA SER A 150 11.22 7.54 24.75
C SER A 150 12.63 6.94 24.82
N ALA A 151 12.77 5.62 24.67
CA ALA A 151 14.06 4.96 24.63
C ALA A 151 14.88 5.36 23.38
N LEU A 152 14.25 5.38 22.20
CA LEU A 152 14.90 5.84 20.96
C LEU A 152 15.37 7.29 21.07
N LYS A 153 14.55 8.18 21.64
CA LYS A 153 14.91 9.57 21.90
C LYS A 153 16.14 9.69 22.82
N ARG A 154 16.18 8.92 23.92
CA ARG A 154 17.33 8.91 24.84
C ARG A 154 18.62 8.42 24.19
N LEU A 155 18.53 7.52 23.21
CA LEU A 155 19.68 7.04 22.46
C LEU A 155 20.19 8.05 21.42
N GLY A 156 19.43 9.13 21.14
CA GLY A 156 19.81 10.19 20.21
C GLY A 156 19.09 10.17 18.86
N VAL A 157 18.01 9.39 18.72
CA VAL A 157 17.14 9.45 17.54
C VAL A 157 16.26 10.70 17.63
N SER A 158 16.33 11.57 16.62
CA SER A 158 15.55 12.80 16.59
C SER A 158 14.07 12.53 16.28
N GLY A 159 13.17 13.29 16.92
CA GLY A 159 11.72 13.21 16.68
C GLY A 159 11.24 13.86 15.38
N ILE A 160 12.16 14.19 14.46
CA ILE A 160 11.82 14.84 13.20
C ILE A 160 11.38 13.76 12.22
N ARG A 161 10.12 13.80 11.77
CA ARG A 161 9.63 12.87 10.75
C ARG A 161 10.46 13.03 9.47
N PRO A 162 11.03 11.94 8.93
CA PRO A 162 11.80 12.03 7.70
C PRO A 162 10.87 12.39 6.53
N THR A 163 11.40 13.20 5.63
CA THR A 163 10.74 13.52 4.36
C THR A 163 10.67 12.29 3.46
N ARG A 164 9.74 12.29 2.49
CA ARG A 164 9.64 11.21 1.48
C ARG A 164 10.95 10.99 0.72
N ALA A 165 11.74 12.06 0.51
CA ALA A 165 13.04 12.00 -0.14
C ALA A 165 14.11 11.31 0.73
N GLU A 166 14.09 11.53 2.05
CA GLU A 166 15.00 10.86 2.98
C GLU A 166 14.68 9.37 3.11
N VAL A 167 13.40 8.99 3.07
CA VAL A 167 12.99 7.58 3.10
C VAL A 167 13.33 6.86 1.79
N SER A 168 13.28 7.55 0.64
CA SER A 168 13.56 6.92 -0.66
C SER A 168 15.06 6.76 -0.96
N THR A 169 15.89 7.64 -0.40
CA THR A 169 17.36 7.56 -0.52
C THR A 169 17.98 6.51 0.38
N ASP A 170 17.29 6.16 1.47
CA ASP A 170 17.71 5.13 2.40
C ASP A 170 17.47 3.71 1.84
N ARG A 171 18.54 3.13 1.26
CA ARG A 171 18.49 1.81 0.62
C ARG A 171 18.81 0.71 1.62
N PHE A 172 17.94 -0.30 1.69
CA PHE A 172 18.21 -1.51 2.46
C PHE A 172 19.34 -2.34 1.82
N GLY A 173 20.36 -2.66 2.60
CA GLY A 173 21.38 -3.62 2.26
C GLY A 173 20.88 -5.07 2.36
N ARG A 174 21.74 -6.01 1.93
CA ARG A 174 21.45 -7.45 1.99
C ARG A 174 21.20 -7.95 3.42
N HIS A 175 21.83 -7.32 4.42
CA HIS A 175 21.74 -7.71 5.84
C HIS A 175 20.65 -6.97 6.63
N ASP A 176 19.83 -6.13 5.98
CA ASP A 176 18.85 -5.28 6.66
C ASP A 176 17.45 -5.92 6.72
N ALA A 177 17.36 -7.26 6.74
CA ALA A 177 16.07 -7.96 6.71
C ALA A 177 15.18 -7.61 7.91
N ASN A 178 15.76 -7.54 9.10
CA ASN A 178 15.02 -7.18 10.31
C ASN A 178 14.61 -5.70 10.31
N ASP A 179 15.41 -4.82 9.70
CA ASP A 179 15.01 -3.41 9.52
C ASP A 179 13.85 -3.29 8.53
N ARG A 180 13.85 -4.10 7.46
CA ARG A 180 12.73 -4.10 6.50
C ARG A 180 11.44 -4.48 7.18
N PHE A 181 11.43 -5.49 8.05
CA PHE A 181 10.25 -5.87 8.82
C PHE A 181 9.82 -4.75 9.77
N MET A 182 10.74 -4.18 10.55
CA MET A 182 10.46 -3.07 11.47
C MET A 182 9.90 -1.84 10.74
N VAL A 183 10.50 -1.47 9.61
CA VAL A 183 10.05 -0.33 8.79
C VAL A 183 8.71 -0.63 8.12
N ALA A 184 8.45 -1.86 7.66
CA ALA A 184 7.15 -2.26 7.13
C ALA A 184 6.05 -2.15 8.20
N ALA A 185 6.34 -2.57 9.44
CA ALA A 185 5.42 -2.42 10.56
C ALA A 185 5.19 -0.94 10.91
N ALA A 186 6.26 -0.13 10.93
CA ALA A 186 6.17 1.31 11.17
C ALA A 186 5.36 2.03 10.09
N LYS A 187 5.51 1.62 8.82
CA LYS A 187 4.74 2.16 7.70
C LYS A 187 3.26 1.87 7.86
N LEU A 188 2.90 0.61 8.13
CA LEU A 188 1.51 0.24 8.35
C LEU A 188 0.91 0.95 9.59
N ALA A 189 1.70 1.11 10.66
CA ALA A 189 1.28 1.85 11.84
C ALA A 189 0.94 3.32 11.54
N LEU A 190 1.75 3.99 10.71
CA LEU A 190 1.45 5.34 10.26
C LEU A 190 0.23 5.36 9.34
N ASP A 191 0.12 4.41 8.40
CA ASP A 191 -1.01 4.33 7.46
C ASP A 191 -2.35 4.07 8.20
N ILE A 192 -2.36 3.25 9.26
CA ILE A 192 -3.55 2.96 10.08
C ILE A 192 -4.06 4.17 10.86
N ALA A 193 -3.15 5.04 11.27
CA ALA A 193 -3.51 6.24 12.01
C ALA A 193 -4.14 7.32 11.14
N LEU A 194 -3.94 7.21 9.82
CA LEU A 194 -4.46 8.17 8.86
C LEU A 194 -6.01 8.31 9.03
N PRO A 195 -6.85 7.27 8.87
CA PRO A 195 -8.32 7.41 9.02
C PRO A 195 -8.83 7.86 10.39
N THR A 196 -7.99 7.91 11.43
CA THR A 196 -8.38 8.19 12.83
C THR A 196 -8.05 9.60 13.29
N GLU A 197 -7.50 10.46 12.43
CA GLU A 197 -7.25 11.87 12.75
C GLU A 197 -8.59 12.65 12.76
N ASP A 198 -9.41 12.39 13.79
CA ASP A 198 -10.76 12.95 14.02
C ASP A 198 -10.77 14.44 14.46
N ASP A 199 -9.63 15.14 14.45
CA ASP A 199 -9.59 16.55 14.82
C ASP A 199 -8.45 17.29 14.12
N GLY A 200 -8.75 17.85 12.95
CA GLY A 200 -8.00 18.97 12.39
C GLY A 200 -6.56 18.73 11.96
N SER A 201 -6.31 17.87 10.97
CA SER A 201 -5.31 18.18 9.93
C SER A 201 -5.47 17.32 8.68
N GLU A 202 -5.90 17.94 7.59
CA GLU A 202 -5.52 17.58 6.23
C GLU A 202 -5.48 16.07 5.88
N PHE A 203 -6.60 15.36 6.08
CA PHE A 203 -6.82 14.15 5.29
C PHE A 203 -7.02 14.58 3.83
N LEU A 204 -5.89 14.72 3.14
CA LEU A 204 -5.70 15.10 1.75
C LEU A 204 -6.57 16.29 1.32
N ALA A 205 -5.95 17.48 1.21
CA ALA A 205 -6.55 18.77 0.84
C ALA A 205 -7.40 18.86 -0.46
N SER A 206 -7.81 17.75 -1.09
CA SER A 206 -8.69 17.68 -2.25
C SER A 206 -9.39 16.31 -2.37
N PRO A 207 -10.71 16.24 -2.62
CA PRO A 207 -11.46 14.99 -2.85
C PRO A 207 -10.86 14.06 -3.91
N ASP A 208 -10.25 14.61 -4.97
CA ASP A 208 -9.58 13.82 -6.02
C ASP A 208 -8.41 12.98 -5.47
N ARG A 209 -7.72 13.47 -4.44
CA ARG A 209 -6.60 12.75 -3.81
C ARG A 209 -7.09 11.59 -2.97
N ASP A 210 -8.26 11.71 -2.35
CA ASP A 210 -8.90 10.64 -1.58
C ASP A 210 -9.34 9.49 -2.49
N GLU A 211 -9.99 9.81 -3.63
CA GLU A 211 -10.40 8.78 -4.60
C GLU A 211 -9.19 8.07 -5.22
N MET A 212 -8.16 8.82 -5.61
CA MET A 212 -6.92 8.24 -6.12
C MET A 212 -6.21 7.37 -5.10
N TRP A 213 -6.21 7.77 -3.82
CA TRP A 213 -5.63 6.99 -2.74
C TRP A 213 -6.44 5.71 -2.49
N ALA A 214 -7.76 5.81 -2.38
CA ALA A 214 -8.66 4.69 -2.15
C ALA A 214 -8.59 3.66 -3.29
N ARG A 215 -8.54 4.13 -4.54
CA ARG A 215 -8.32 3.26 -5.71
C ARG A 215 -7.01 2.48 -5.61
N ARG A 216 -5.90 3.16 -5.30
CA ARG A 216 -4.58 2.51 -5.17
C ARG A 216 -4.53 1.57 -3.98
N LEU A 217 -5.20 1.91 -2.89
CA LEU A 217 -5.32 1.07 -1.71
C LEU A 217 -6.07 -0.22 -2.08
N TYR A 218 -7.22 -0.10 -2.74
CA TYR A 218 -8.03 -1.24 -3.14
C TYR A 218 -7.29 -2.16 -4.12
N GLU A 219 -6.67 -1.61 -5.17
CA GLU A 219 -5.85 -2.38 -6.13
C GLU A 219 -4.75 -3.19 -5.41
N LYS A 220 -4.00 -2.54 -4.51
CA LYS A 220 -2.94 -3.18 -3.74
C LYS A 220 -3.46 -4.19 -2.73
N ALA A 221 -4.60 -3.91 -2.09
CA ALA A 221 -5.23 -4.80 -1.14
C ALA A 221 -5.67 -6.10 -1.82
N VAL A 222 -6.31 -6.00 -2.99
CA VAL A 222 -6.73 -7.16 -3.79
C VAL A 222 -5.50 -7.98 -4.21
N ALA A 223 -4.44 -7.33 -4.70
CA ALA A 223 -3.20 -8.00 -5.06
C ALA A 223 -2.56 -8.73 -3.86
N GLY A 224 -2.39 -8.03 -2.74
CA GLY A 224 -1.74 -8.58 -1.53
C GLY A 224 -2.57 -9.66 -0.84
N PHE A 225 -3.90 -9.54 -0.88
CA PHE A 225 -4.82 -10.57 -0.42
C PHE A 225 -4.61 -11.88 -1.18
N TYR A 226 -4.71 -11.85 -2.51
CA TYR A 226 -4.52 -13.05 -3.32
C TYR A 226 -3.11 -13.60 -3.24
N ASP A 227 -2.08 -12.73 -3.17
CA ASP A 227 -0.69 -13.14 -2.99
C ASP A 227 -0.50 -13.98 -1.72
N VAL A 228 -1.14 -13.59 -0.63
CA VAL A 228 -1.03 -14.34 0.63
C VAL A 228 -1.91 -15.58 0.65
N VAL A 229 -3.14 -15.50 0.16
CA VAL A 229 -4.14 -16.55 0.34
C VAL A 229 -4.00 -17.66 -0.70
N LEU A 230 -3.64 -17.32 -1.95
CA LEU A 230 -3.58 -18.28 -3.05
C LEU A 230 -2.17 -18.84 -3.31
N SER A 231 -1.10 -18.15 -2.92
CA SER A 231 0.28 -18.65 -3.11
C SER A 231 0.54 -20.05 -2.53
N PRO A 232 0.04 -20.42 -1.33
CA PRO A 232 0.19 -21.78 -0.82
C PRO A 232 -0.45 -22.85 -1.71
N GLY A 233 -1.46 -22.48 -2.49
CA GLY A 233 -2.14 -23.34 -3.47
C GLY A 233 -1.47 -23.36 -4.84
N GLY A 234 -0.26 -22.83 -5.01
CA GLY A 234 0.48 -22.87 -6.28
C GLY A 234 0.20 -21.69 -7.24
N TRP A 235 -0.58 -20.71 -6.82
CA TRP A 235 -0.83 -19.51 -7.62
C TRP A 235 0.35 -18.55 -7.59
N LYS A 236 0.61 -17.89 -8.72
CA LYS A 236 1.55 -16.78 -8.86
C LYS A 236 0.79 -15.50 -9.13
N ILE A 237 1.06 -14.47 -8.34
CA ILE A 237 0.35 -13.20 -8.39
C ILE A 237 1.28 -12.12 -8.94
N TYR A 238 0.79 -11.39 -9.94
CA TYR A 238 1.52 -10.30 -10.57
C TYR A 238 0.70 -9.01 -10.47
N ALA A 239 1.12 -8.08 -9.62
CA ALA A 239 0.54 -6.74 -9.56
C ALA A 239 1.16 -5.83 -10.62
N GLY A 240 0.34 -5.14 -11.42
CA GLY A 240 0.84 -4.17 -12.39
C GLY A 240 1.60 -4.78 -13.57
N LYS A 241 1.28 -6.01 -13.99
CA LYS A 241 2.00 -6.71 -15.09
C LYS A 241 1.83 -5.90 -16.40
N PRO A 242 2.92 -5.47 -17.06
CA PRO A 242 2.81 -4.85 -18.36
C PRO A 242 2.44 -5.91 -19.40
N LEU A 243 1.54 -5.56 -20.32
CA LEU A 243 1.21 -6.36 -21.50
C LEU A 243 1.74 -5.65 -22.75
N SER A 244 2.29 -6.43 -23.67
CA SER A 244 2.76 -5.93 -24.95
C SER A 244 1.69 -6.10 -26.02
N TRP A 245 1.51 -5.07 -26.85
CA TRP A 245 0.71 -5.19 -28.06
C TRP A 245 1.35 -6.19 -29.03
N GLN A 246 0.52 -7.03 -29.65
CA GLN A 246 0.94 -7.89 -30.77
C GLN A 246 1.02 -7.06 -32.05
N ILE A 247 2.11 -6.31 -32.22
CA ILE A 247 2.31 -5.40 -33.35
C ILE A 247 2.86 -6.19 -34.55
N ALA A 248 2.02 -6.40 -35.57
CA ALA A 248 2.46 -7.02 -36.83
C ALA A 248 3.25 -6.03 -37.72
N GLN A 249 2.82 -4.76 -37.74
CA GLN A 249 3.41 -3.69 -38.56
C GLN A 249 3.29 -2.35 -37.82
N LYS A 250 4.24 -1.45 -38.03
CA LYS A 250 4.22 -0.10 -37.44
C LYS A 250 4.81 0.96 -38.36
N THR A 251 4.28 2.18 -38.26
CA THR A 251 4.91 3.37 -38.83
C THR A 251 6.01 3.90 -37.90
N VAL A 252 6.93 4.70 -38.42
CA VAL A 252 8.11 5.18 -37.67
C VAL A 252 7.74 5.98 -36.42
N GLY A 253 6.62 6.70 -36.43
CA GLY A 253 6.21 7.58 -35.32
C GLY A 253 5.35 6.93 -34.22
N ILE A 254 4.83 5.71 -34.43
CA ILE A 254 3.79 5.17 -33.53
C ILE A 254 4.31 4.83 -32.14
N ASP A 255 5.58 4.43 -32.00
CA ASP A 255 6.17 4.05 -30.71
C ASP A 255 6.14 5.20 -29.68
N ALA A 256 6.11 6.46 -30.15
CA ALA A 256 6.06 7.64 -29.29
C ALA A 256 4.68 7.92 -28.69
N ILE A 257 3.60 7.37 -29.28
CA ILE A 257 2.22 7.70 -28.92
C ILE A 257 1.36 6.47 -28.60
N LEU A 258 1.84 5.26 -28.91
CA LEU A 258 1.09 4.03 -28.63
C LEU A 258 1.01 3.82 -27.11
N PRO A 259 -0.20 3.69 -26.53
CA PRO A 259 -0.34 3.54 -25.09
C PRO A 259 0.23 2.19 -24.63
N SER A 260 0.85 2.17 -23.46
CA SER A 260 1.19 0.89 -22.81
C SER A 260 -0.04 0.23 -22.19
N MET A 261 -0.08 -1.10 -22.19
CA MET A 261 -1.09 -1.85 -21.42
C MET A 261 -0.48 -2.32 -20.10
N ARG A 262 -1.21 -2.07 -19.01
CA ARG A 262 -0.83 -2.54 -17.67
C ARG A 262 -2.08 -3.04 -16.97
N THR A 263 -2.05 -4.29 -16.54
CA THR A 263 -3.15 -4.90 -15.77
C THR A 263 -2.97 -4.56 -14.30
N ASP A 264 -4.07 -4.52 -13.54
CA ASP A 264 -4.01 -4.32 -12.09
C ASP A 264 -3.43 -5.58 -11.40
N VAL A 265 -4.05 -6.74 -11.59
CA VAL A 265 -3.59 -8.01 -11.02
C VAL A 265 -3.72 -9.15 -12.04
N VAL A 266 -2.74 -10.04 -12.11
CA VAL A 266 -2.82 -11.31 -12.86
C VAL A 266 -2.55 -12.46 -11.91
N LEU A 267 -3.43 -13.46 -11.92
CA LEU A 267 -3.28 -14.70 -11.17
C LEU A 267 -3.00 -15.84 -12.16
N ASP A 268 -1.85 -16.50 -11.99
CA ASP A 268 -1.45 -17.64 -12.80
C ASP A 268 -1.37 -18.90 -11.94
N HIS A 269 -2.14 -19.92 -12.28
CA HIS A 269 -1.99 -21.27 -11.73
C HIS A 269 -1.34 -22.18 -12.77
N VAL A 270 -0.02 -22.36 -12.66
CA VAL A 270 0.77 -23.11 -13.65
C VAL A 270 0.36 -24.59 -13.69
N GLY A 271 -0.04 -25.17 -12.55
CA GLY A 271 -0.44 -26.58 -12.48
C GLY A 271 -1.69 -26.90 -13.28
N ASP A 272 -2.67 -26.00 -13.27
CA ASP A 272 -3.95 -26.18 -13.97
C ASP A 272 -4.00 -25.44 -15.31
N GLY A 273 -2.94 -24.71 -15.68
CA GLY A 273 -2.93 -23.88 -16.89
C GLY A 273 -3.92 -22.71 -16.86
N ARG A 274 -4.31 -22.21 -15.68
CA ARG A 274 -5.34 -21.17 -15.54
C ARG A 274 -4.77 -19.78 -15.33
N ARG A 275 -5.23 -18.81 -16.12
CA ARG A 275 -4.94 -17.37 -15.93
C ARG A 275 -6.22 -16.59 -15.63
N ILE A 276 -6.15 -15.71 -14.63
CA ILE A 276 -7.20 -14.74 -14.33
C ILE A 276 -6.59 -13.34 -14.39
N VAL A 277 -7.10 -12.49 -15.27
CA VAL A 277 -6.77 -11.06 -15.31
C VAL A 277 -7.83 -10.32 -14.51
N ILE A 278 -7.40 -9.59 -13.47
CA ILE A 278 -8.27 -8.80 -12.62
C ILE A 278 -8.01 -7.32 -12.89
N ASP A 279 -9.09 -6.59 -13.11
CA ASP A 279 -9.10 -5.14 -13.21
C ASP A 279 -9.99 -4.59 -12.09
N THR A 280 -9.44 -3.69 -11.28
CA THR A 280 -10.11 -3.11 -10.12
C THR A 280 -10.58 -1.70 -10.42
N LYS A 281 -11.78 -1.36 -9.96
CA LYS A 281 -12.40 -0.06 -10.23
C LYS A 281 -13.10 0.45 -8.99
N PHE A 282 -12.61 1.55 -8.44
CA PHE A 282 -13.18 2.21 -7.26
C PHE A 282 -14.34 3.14 -7.63
N THR A 283 -15.34 2.60 -8.33
CA THR A 283 -16.53 3.33 -8.80
C THR A 283 -17.73 2.38 -8.79
N SER A 284 -18.96 2.90 -8.82
CA SER A 284 -20.14 2.04 -9.02
C SER A 284 -20.00 1.24 -10.32
N ILE A 285 -20.32 -0.06 -10.25
CA ILE A 285 -20.19 -1.02 -11.35
C ILE A 285 -21.18 -0.75 -12.48
N VAL A 286 -22.32 -0.14 -12.17
CA VAL A 286 -23.35 0.24 -13.14
C VAL A 286 -23.47 1.76 -13.29
N THR A 287 -23.97 2.18 -14.43
CA THR A 287 -24.39 3.56 -14.73
C THR A 287 -25.84 3.55 -15.17
N LYS A 288 -26.59 4.61 -14.84
CA LYS A 288 -27.95 4.81 -15.35
C LYS A 288 -27.89 4.97 -16.87
N GLY A 289 -28.59 4.11 -17.60
CA GLY A 289 -28.68 4.17 -19.05
C GLY A 289 -29.85 5.03 -19.53
N TRP A 290 -29.84 5.40 -20.81
CA TRP A 290 -30.98 6.10 -21.44
C TRP A 290 -32.19 5.18 -21.70
N PHE A 291 -31.95 3.87 -21.89
CA PHE A 291 -32.98 2.87 -22.20
C PHE A 291 -33.11 1.72 -21.18
N ARG A 292 -32.09 1.51 -20.34
CA ARG A 292 -32.08 0.51 -19.25
C ARG A 292 -31.76 1.22 -17.94
N GLU A 293 -32.43 0.81 -16.87
CA GLU A 293 -32.27 1.40 -15.54
C GLU A 293 -30.82 1.28 -15.03
N ALA A 294 -30.10 0.22 -15.40
CA ALA A 294 -28.69 0.01 -15.10
C ALA A 294 -27.94 -0.65 -16.26
N SER A 295 -26.72 -0.20 -16.56
CA SER A 295 -25.81 -0.82 -17.53
C SER A 295 -24.37 -0.79 -17.03
N LEU A 296 -23.60 -1.84 -17.31
CA LEU A 296 -22.15 -1.85 -17.12
C LEU A 296 -21.51 -0.72 -17.94
N ARG A 297 -20.46 -0.10 -17.40
CA ARG A 297 -19.67 0.89 -18.14
C ARG A 297 -18.87 0.19 -19.24
N SER A 298 -19.21 0.49 -20.50
CA SER A 298 -18.57 -0.11 -21.68
C SER A 298 -17.05 0.05 -21.69
N GLY A 299 -16.53 1.19 -21.21
CA GLY A 299 -15.09 1.43 -21.12
C GLY A 299 -14.35 0.38 -20.29
N TYR A 300 -14.95 -0.15 -19.22
CA TYR A 300 -14.33 -1.19 -18.40
C TYR A 300 -14.38 -2.55 -19.09
N VAL A 301 -15.47 -2.84 -19.79
CA VAL A 301 -15.60 -4.05 -20.63
C VAL A 301 -14.54 -4.04 -21.74
N TYR A 302 -14.34 -2.91 -22.41
CA TYR A 302 -13.33 -2.79 -23.46
C TYR A 302 -11.91 -2.93 -22.93
N GLN A 303 -11.66 -2.41 -21.73
CA GLN A 303 -10.34 -2.51 -21.09
C GLN A 303 -10.00 -3.97 -20.75
N ILE A 304 -10.87 -4.70 -20.05
CA ILE A 304 -10.63 -6.11 -19.74
C ILE A 304 -10.51 -6.94 -21.02
N TYR A 305 -11.36 -6.66 -22.02
CA TYR A 305 -11.34 -7.35 -23.30
C TYR A 305 -10.01 -7.15 -24.02
N ALA A 306 -9.50 -5.92 -24.07
CA ALA A 306 -8.18 -5.63 -24.64
C ALA A 306 -7.06 -6.39 -23.91
N TYR A 307 -7.13 -6.54 -22.59
CA TYR A 307 -6.16 -7.34 -21.84
C TYR A 307 -6.21 -8.82 -22.18
N LEU A 308 -7.39 -9.41 -22.30
CA LEU A 308 -7.55 -10.82 -22.66
C LEU A 308 -7.07 -11.08 -24.09
N MET A 309 -7.55 -10.28 -25.04
CA MET A 309 -7.24 -10.46 -26.45
C MET A 309 -5.78 -10.14 -26.80
N SER A 310 -5.13 -9.18 -26.14
CA SER A 310 -3.71 -8.88 -26.40
C SER A 310 -2.76 -10.01 -26.03
N GLN A 311 -3.23 -10.98 -25.25
CA GLN A 311 -2.48 -12.17 -24.87
C GLN A 311 -2.72 -13.35 -25.82
N THR A 312 -3.81 -13.34 -26.58
CA THR A 312 -4.16 -14.43 -27.52
C THR A 312 -3.13 -14.55 -28.65
N GLY A 313 -2.84 -15.79 -29.07
CA GLY A 313 -1.84 -16.08 -30.11
C GLY A 313 -0.38 -16.13 -29.63
N GLY A 314 -0.11 -15.87 -28.35
CA GLY A 314 1.21 -16.08 -27.75
C GLY A 314 1.55 -17.57 -27.52
N ALA A 315 2.81 -17.85 -27.19
CA ALA A 315 3.29 -19.21 -26.90
C ALA A 315 2.78 -19.78 -25.57
N ASP A 316 2.18 -18.96 -24.70
CA ASP A 316 1.64 -19.35 -23.40
C ASP A 316 0.20 -19.88 -23.56
N PRO A 317 -0.04 -21.19 -23.36
CA PRO A 317 -1.38 -21.79 -23.53
C PRO A 317 -2.42 -21.19 -22.60
N MET A 318 -2.00 -20.70 -21.42
CA MET A 318 -2.90 -20.09 -20.43
C MET A 318 -3.59 -18.83 -20.96
N ASN A 319 -3.03 -18.23 -22.02
CA ASN A 319 -3.59 -17.04 -22.65
C ASN A 319 -4.88 -17.32 -23.43
N GLN A 320 -5.04 -18.54 -23.96
CA GLN A 320 -6.18 -18.88 -24.82
C GLN A 320 -7.47 -19.06 -24.04
N GLU A 321 -7.36 -19.44 -22.76
CA GLU A 321 -8.49 -19.67 -21.85
C GLU A 321 -8.48 -18.71 -20.66
N ALA A 322 -7.76 -17.59 -20.79
CA ALA A 322 -7.67 -16.59 -19.72
C ALA A 322 -9.07 -16.05 -19.37
N ALA A 323 -9.36 -15.95 -18.08
CA ALA A 323 -10.59 -15.37 -17.57
C ALA A 323 -10.37 -13.90 -17.17
N GLY A 324 -11.40 -13.06 -17.34
CA GLY A 324 -11.41 -11.67 -16.88
C GLY A 324 -12.28 -11.51 -15.64
N LEU A 325 -11.79 -10.76 -14.65
CA LEU A 325 -12.58 -10.37 -13.48
C LEU A 325 -12.53 -8.84 -13.33
N LEU A 326 -13.67 -8.18 -13.44
CA LEU A 326 -13.81 -6.80 -13.01
C LEU A 326 -14.34 -6.77 -11.58
N LEU A 327 -13.56 -6.15 -10.71
CA LEU A 327 -13.84 -6.12 -9.28
C LEU A 327 -14.04 -4.70 -8.79
N HIS A 328 -15.23 -4.42 -8.27
CA HIS A 328 -15.62 -3.12 -7.75
C HIS A 328 -15.88 -3.21 -6.24
N PRO A 329 -15.40 -2.25 -5.43
CA PRO A 329 -15.94 -2.11 -4.10
C PRO A 329 -17.36 -1.55 -4.19
N SER A 330 -18.23 -1.99 -3.31
CA SER A 330 -19.61 -1.50 -3.20
C SER A 330 -20.00 -1.26 -1.74
N ILE A 331 -21.18 -0.68 -1.55
CA ILE A 331 -21.77 -0.43 -0.24
C ILE A 331 -23.23 -0.85 -0.34
N GLY A 332 -23.54 -2.04 0.16
CA GLY A 332 -24.87 -2.65 0.08
C GLY A 332 -25.34 -3.12 -1.30
N GLU A 333 -24.55 -2.93 -2.37
CA GLU A 333 -24.87 -3.42 -3.72
C GLU A 333 -24.10 -4.69 -4.06
N LEU A 334 -24.81 -5.76 -4.43
CA LEU A 334 -24.22 -7.03 -4.83
C LEU A 334 -24.48 -7.31 -6.30
N VAL A 335 -23.39 -7.39 -7.08
CA VAL A 335 -23.39 -7.81 -8.49
C VAL A 335 -22.44 -8.99 -8.62
N ASP A 336 -22.86 -10.01 -9.38
CA ASP A 336 -22.10 -11.21 -9.66
C ASP A 336 -22.52 -11.83 -10.99
N GLU A 337 -22.12 -11.19 -12.09
CA GLU A 337 -22.60 -11.57 -13.42
C GLU A 337 -21.44 -12.02 -14.29
N THR A 338 -21.65 -13.04 -15.11
CA THR A 338 -20.62 -13.56 -16.02
C THR A 338 -21.13 -13.59 -17.45
N VAL A 339 -20.28 -13.19 -18.39
CA VAL A 339 -20.51 -13.32 -19.83
C VAL A 339 -19.30 -13.99 -20.46
N VAL A 340 -19.52 -14.80 -21.50
CA VAL A 340 -18.44 -15.38 -22.29
C VAL A 340 -18.32 -14.62 -23.60
N ILE A 341 -17.17 -13.99 -23.84
CA ILE A 341 -16.88 -13.24 -25.07
C ILE A 341 -15.71 -13.92 -25.77
N GLN A 342 -15.95 -14.44 -26.98
CA GLN A 342 -14.93 -15.09 -27.82
C GLN A 342 -14.15 -16.20 -27.08
N GLY A 343 -14.85 -17.01 -26.28
CA GLY A 343 -14.26 -18.10 -25.50
C GLY A 343 -13.68 -17.69 -24.15
N HIS A 344 -13.60 -16.38 -23.84
CA HIS A 344 -13.10 -15.89 -22.56
C HIS A 344 -14.25 -15.57 -21.60
N PRO A 345 -14.33 -16.22 -20.42
CA PRO A 345 -15.29 -15.84 -19.39
C PRO A 345 -14.86 -14.52 -18.74
N ILE A 346 -15.78 -13.57 -18.67
CA ILE A 346 -15.60 -12.27 -18.04
C ILE A 346 -16.65 -12.12 -16.96
N ARG A 347 -16.20 -12.06 -15.70
CA ARG A 347 -17.02 -11.89 -14.52
C ARG A 347 -16.98 -10.44 -14.04
N PHE A 348 -18.14 -9.89 -13.71
CA PHE A 348 -18.35 -8.56 -13.17
C PHE A 348 -18.88 -8.72 -11.76
N ALA A 349 -18.09 -8.28 -10.78
CA ALA A 349 -18.43 -8.51 -9.39
C ALA A 349 -18.17 -7.33 -8.48
N THR A 350 -18.99 -7.25 -7.43
CA THR A 350 -18.79 -6.30 -6.33
C THR A 350 -18.38 -7.00 -5.03
N VAL A 351 -17.64 -6.24 -4.21
CA VAL A 351 -17.27 -6.59 -2.84
C VAL A 351 -17.79 -5.49 -1.92
N ASP A 352 -18.79 -5.82 -1.10
CA ASP A 352 -19.39 -4.86 -0.16
C ASP A 352 -18.42 -4.54 0.98
N LEU A 353 -17.86 -3.33 0.96
CA LEU A 353 -16.92 -2.86 1.97
C LEU A 353 -17.60 -2.42 3.26
N SER A 354 -18.94 -2.41 3.34
CA SER A 354 -19.69 -2.22 4.59
C SER A 354 -19.95 -3.52 5.35
N ALA A 355 -19.77 -4.67 4.68
CA ALA A 355 -19.99 -5.98 5.25
C ALA A 355 -18.94 -6.35 6.34
N PRO A 356 -19.21 -7.38 7.17
CA PRO A 356 -18.20 -7.94 8.07
C PRO A 356 -16.96 -8.42 7.31
N ALA A 357 -15.78 -8.33 7.92
CA ALA A 357 -14.52 -8.71 7.27
C ALA A 357 -14.44 -10.16 6.81
N SER A 358 -15.05 -11.08 7.56
CA SER A 358 -15.18 -12.48 7.14
C SER A 358 -15.97 -12.63 5.83
N ALA A 359 -17.03 -11.83 5.65
CA ALA A 359 -17.81 -11.80 4.42
C ALA A 359 -17.03 -11.18 3.25
N ILE A 360 -16.28 -10.09 3.50
CA ILE A 360 -15.37 -9.50 2.49
C ILE A 360 -14.35 -10.52 2.01
N ARG A 361 -13.71 -11.22 2.95
CA ARG A 361 -12.73 -12.28 2.67
C ARG A 361 -13.33 -13.42 1.86
N GLN A 362 -14.46 -13.95 2.31
CA GLN A 362 -15.15 -15.04 1.62
C GLN A 362 -15.54 -14.62 0.21
N ARG A 363 -16.08 -13.41 0.06
CA ARG A 363 -16.45 -12.86 -1.24
C ARG A 363 -15.26 -12.81 -2.20
N LEU A 364 -14.11 -12.27 -1.76
CA LEU A 364 -12.90 -12.24 -2.58
C LEU A 364 -12.46 -13.65 -3.02
N LEU A 365 -12.55 -14.65 -2.15
CA LEU A 365 -12.24 -16.04 -2.50
C LEU A 365 -13.20 -16.62 -3.55
N GLU A 366 -14.50 -16.35 -3.42
CA GLU A 366 -15.50 -16.79 -4.38
C GLU A 366 -15.28 -16.18 -5.77
N MET A 367 -14.72 -14.97 -5.86
CA MET A 367 -14.60 -14.24 -7.14
C MET A 367 -13.63 -14.90 -8.11
N VAL A 368 -12.61 -15.58 -7.59
CA VAL A 368 -11.63 -16.32 -8.40
C VAL A 368 -12.06 -17.76 -8.69
N ALA A 369 -13.09 -18.25 -8.01
CA ALA A 369 -13.77 -19.49 -8.37
C ALA A 369 -14.72 -19.21 -9.55
N PHE A 370 -14.16 -19.14 -10.75
CA PHE A 370 -14.97 -19.18 -11.98
C PHE A 370 -15.70 -20.53 -12.02
N PRO A 371 -17.03 -20.55 -12.25
CA PRO A 371 -17.72 -21.80 -12.53
C PRO A 371 -17.07 -22.39 -13.79
N LEU A 372 -16.26 -23.42 -13.59
CA LEU A 372 -15.76 -24.26 -14.67
C LEU A 372 -16.97 -24.94 -15.29
N HIS A 373 -17.00 -25.02 -16.61
CA HIS A 373 -17.97 -25.84 -17.34
C HIS A 373 -17.90 -27.31 -16.91
#